data_AF-A0A7C8YDP8-F1
#
_entry.id   AF-A0A7C8YDP8-F1
#
_cell.length_a   1.000
_cell.length_b   1.000
_cell.length_c   1.000
_cell.angle_alpha   90.00
_cell.angle_beta   90.00
_cell.angle_gamma   90.00
#
_symmetry.space_group_name_H-M   'P 1'
#
loop_
_entity.id
_entity.type
_entity.pdbx_description
1 polymer ?
#
loop_
_entity_poly.entity_id
_entity_poly.type
_entity_poly.pdbx_seq_one_letter_code
_entity_poly.pdbx_strand_id
1 'polypeptide(L)'
;HLLKYLKGEPSLGILLSNNPTFDLQAYCDANWASCADSRRSVSGFVVFFGNTLIAWKSKKQVIVSLSSAEVEYKSLRRVVAELSWLSRLLHQLTITSSMPIPVKCDNLAAILSVKHWCMTNPSRSSLIFKLDHGVFEVYFSKGESSLR
;
A
#
# COMPACT_ATOMS: atom_id res chain seq x y z
N HIS A 1 11.51 15.17 7.50
CA HIS A 1 10.68 14.38 8.44
C HIS A 1 11.31 13.04 8.75
N LEU A 2 11.45 12.11 7.79
CA LEU A 2 12.07 10.80 8.02
C LEU A 2 13.47 10.85 8.68
N LEU A 3 14.40 11.63 8.12
CA LEU A 3 15.75 11.75 8.68
C LEU A 3 15.77 12.39 10.09
N LYS A 4 14.82 13.29 10.38
CA LYS A 4 14.68 13.88 11.72
C LYS A 4 14.17 12.83 12.72
N TYR A 5 13.24 11.98 12.29
CA TYR A 5 12.74 10.85 13.09
C TYR A 5 13.85 9.85 13.41
N LEU A 6 14.60 9.40 12.39
CA LEU A 6 15.71 8.46 12.59
C LEU A 6 16.82 9.02 13.49
N LYS A 7 17.07 10.33 13.42
CA LYS A 7 18.03 11.00 14.31
C LYS A 7 17.52 11.10 15.76
N GLY A 8 16.21 11.22 15.96
CA GLY A 8 15.60 11.42 17.27
C GLY A 8 15.76 10.21 18.18
N GLU A 9 15.73 9.00 17.61
CA GLU A 9 15.84 7.77 18.38
C GLU A 9 16.65 6.71 17.61
N PRO A 10 18.00 6.79 17.62
CA PRO A 10 18.87 5.87 16.89
C PRO A 10 18.89 4.45 17.50
N SER A 11 18.33 4.28 18.70
CA SER A 11 18.24 2.99 19.40
C SER A 11 17.14 2.07 18.83
N LEU A 12 16.20 2.62 18.04
CA LEU A 12 15.11 1.85 17.45
C LEU A 12 15.60 0.98 16.30
N GLY A 13 15.25 -0.30 16.37
CA GLY A 13 15.50 -1.30 15.33
C GLY A 13 14.23 -1.77 14.64
N ILE A 14 14.41 -2.60 13.62
CA ILE A 14 13.31 -3.32 12.97
C ILE A 14 13.06 -4.60 13.75
N LEU A 15 11.82 -4.81 14.17
CA LEU A 15 11.40 -6.06 14.81
C LEU A 15 11.09 -7.12 13.73
N LEU A 16 11.88 -8.18 13.70
CA LEU A 16 11.57 -9.39 12.95
C LEU A 16 10.89 -10.37 13.91
N SER A 17 9.58 -10.54 13.74
CA SER A 17 8.76 -11.43 14.54
C SER A 17 8.79 -12.86 13.97
N ASN A 18 8.87 -13.86 14.85
CA ASN A 18 8.68 -15.28 14.50
C ASN A 18 7.19 -15.68 14.51
N ASN A 19 6.31 -14.79 14.05
CA ASN A 19 4.87 -15.08 13.99
C ASN A 19 4.64 -16.17 12.93
N PRO A 20 3.90 -17.26 13.24
CA PRO A 20 3.56 -18.29 12.26
C PRO A 20 2.63 -17.82 11.14
N THR A 21 2.03 -16.63 11.23
CA THR A 21 1.13 -16.12 10.19
C THR A 21 1.88 -15.46 9.03
N PHE A 22 1.44 -15.78 7.82
CA PHE A 22 1.98 -15.26 6.56
C PHE A 22 1.05 -14.24 5.90
N ASP A 23 0.33 -13.50 6.73
CA ASP A 23 -0.64 -12.50 6.27
C ASP A 23 0.06 -11.22 5.87
N LEU A 24 -0.21 -10.73 4.67
CA LEU A 24 0.25 -9.42 4.25
C LEU A 24 -0.71 -8.35 4.78
N GLN A 25 -0.17 -7.24 5.29
CA GLN A 25 -0.94 -6.05 5.62
C GLN A 25 -0.14 -4.81 5.24
N ALA A 26 -0.80 -3.79 4.69
CA ALA A 26 -0.12 -2.54 4.36
C ALA A 26 -0.82 -1.32 4.92
N TYR A 27 -0.04 -0.25 5.07
CA TYR A 27 -0.50 1.07 5.44
C TYR A 27 0.10 2.05 4.43
N CYS A 28 -0.70 3.01 3.97
CA CYS A 28 -0.22 4.12 3.15
C CYS A 28 -0.65 5.46 3.74
N ASP A 29 0.19 6.46 3.51
CA ASP A 29 -0.01 7.85 3.96
C ASP A 29 0.60 8.78 2.90
N ALA A 30 0.11 10.01 2.78
CA ALA A 30 0.72 11.02 1.96
C ALA A 30 0.54 12.44 2.50
N ASN A 31 1.66 13.12 2.70
CA ASN A 31 1.65 14.50 3.14
C ASN A 31 1.60 15.48 1.94
N TRP A 32 0.46 16.12 1.75
CA TRP A 32 0.19 17.04 0.64
C TRP A 32 1.03 18.32 0.71
N ALA A 33 1.64 18.68 -0.43
CA ALA A 33 2.42 19.91 -0.59
C ALA A 33 3.50 20.15 0.48
N SER A 34 4.04 19.06 1.02
CA SER A 34 5.00 19.04 2.14
C SER A 34 6.40 19.55 1.76
N CYS A 35 6.75 19.58 0.48
CA CYS A 35 7.98 20.23 0.03
C CYS A 35 7.72 21.73 -0.20
N ALA A 36 8.33 22.61 0.61
CA ALA A 36 8.16 24.06 0.48
C ALA A 36 8.52 24.58 -0.93
N ASP A 37 9.66 24.16 -1.47
CA ASP A 37 10.17 24.70 -2.75
C ASP A 37 9.34 24.28 -3.97
N SER A 38 8.96 23.00 -4.02
CA SER A 38 8.31 22.42 -5.21
C SER A 38 6.80 22.23 -5.07
N ARG A 39 6.26 22.42 -3.86
CA ARG A 39 4.88 22.07 -3.47
C ARG A 39 4.49 20.62 -3.79
N ARG A 40 5.48 19.75 -4.03
CA ARG A 40 5.28 18.32 -4.27
C ARG A 40 5.05 17.60 -2.96
N SER A 41 4.09 16.71 -2.98
CA SER A 41 3.72 15.87 -1.85
C SER A 41 4.72 14.74 -1.64
N VAL A 42 4.70 14.13 -0.47
CA VAL A 42 5.52 12.95 -0.14
C VAL A 42 4.58 11.82 0.21
N SER A 43 4.70 10.70 -0.49
CA SER A 43 3.96 9.47 -0.16
C SER A 43 4.83 8.55 0.66
N GLY A 44 4.22 7.91 1.65
CA GLY A 44 4.79 6.82 2.43
C GLY A 44 3.93 5.56 2.35
N PHE A 45 4.58 4.40 2.48
CA PHE A 45 3.90 3.17 2.81
C PHE A 45 4.78 2.27 3.66
N VAL A 46 4.14 1.34 4.36
CA VAL A 46 4.76 0.22 5.06
C VAL A 46 3.96 -1.05 4.77
N VAL A 47 4.67 -2.17 4.62
CA VAL A 47 4.10 -3.51 4.40
C VAL A 47 4.64 -4.45 5.45
N PHE A 48 3.71 -5.13 6.11
CA PHE A 48 3.94 -6.16 7.10
C PHE A 48 3.65 -7.54 6.50
N PHE A 49 4.42 -8.52 6.96
CA PHE A 49 4.21 -9.94 6.75
C PHE A 49 4.12 -10.60 8.12
N GLY A 50 2.93 -11.05 8.49
CA GLY A 50 2.59 -11.29 9.89
C GLY A 50 2.79 -10.02 10.72
N ASN A 51 3.66 -10.08 11.73
CA ASN A 51 4.01 -8.94 12.58
C ASN A 51 5.35 -8.30 12.21
N THR A 52 5.94 -8.67 11.07
CA THR A 52 7.27 -8.25 10.65
C THR A 52 7.17 -7.19 9.55
N LEU A 53 7.84 -6.05 9.74
CA LEU A 53 7.97 -5.04 8.69
C LEU A 53 8.94 -5.54 7.60
N ILE A 54 8.44 -5.81 6.41
CA ILE A 54 9.24 -6.35 5.29
C ILE A 54 9.55 -5.33 4.21
N ALA A 55 8.74 -4.28 4.07
CA ALA A 55 8.99 -3.22 3.11
C ALA A 55 8.45 -1.88 3.61
N TRP A 56 9.19 -0.81 3.33
CA TRP A 56 8.75 0.55 3.56
C TRP A 56 9.34 1.48 2.52
N LYS A 57 8.68 2.60 2.29
CA LYS A 57 9.17 3.62 1.36
C LYS A 57 8.62 4.97 1.76
N SER A 58 9.45 6.00 1.62
CA SER A 58 9.00 7.39 1.66
C SER A 58 9.57 8.10 0.44
N LYS A 59 8.71 8.61 -0.45
CA LYS A 59 9.12 9.16 -1.74
C LYS A 59 8.32 10.40 -2.11
N LYS A 60 9.05 11.48 -2.44
CA LYS A 60 8.48 12.69 -3.04
C LYS A 60 7.78 12.34 -4.36
N GLN A 61 6.54 12.80 -4.53
CA GLN A 61 5.79 12.63 -5.77
C GLN A 61 6.41 13.47 -6.89
N VAL A 62 6.38 12.94 -8.12
CA VAL A 62 6.96 13.62 -9.28
C VAL A 62 6.08 14.79 -9.72
N ILE A 63 4.77 14.62 -9.62
CA ILE A 63 3.76 15.58 -10.05
C ILE A 63 3.14 16.22 -8.81
N VAL A 64 2.88 17.53 -8.87
CA VAL A 64 2.14 18.27 -7.84
C VAL A 64 0.69 17.82 -7.86
N SER A 65 0.11 17.55 -6.69
CA SER A 65 -1.31 17.23 -6.57
C SER A 65 -2.09 18.47 -6.14
N LEU A 66 -3.34 18.54 -6.56
CA LEU A 66 -4.25 19.66 -6.31
C LEU A 66 -5.07 19.46 -5.03
N SER A 67 -5.10 18.26 -4.47
CA SER A 67 -5.82 17.96 -3.23
C SER A 67 -5.11 16.90 -2.38
N SER A 68 -5.49 16.84 -1.10
CA SER A 68 -5.07 15.76 -0.18
C SER A 68 -5.59 14.39 -0.64
N ALA A 69 -6.83 14.32 -1.14
CA ALA A 69 -7.41 13.09 -1.69
C ALA A 69 -6.60 12.53 -2.87
N GLU A 70 -6.10 13.40 -3.75
CA GLU A 70 -5.29 12.98 -4.90
C GLU A 70 -3.92 12.42 -4.47
N VAL A 71 -3.27 13.01 -3.46
CA VAL A 71 -1.97 12.49 -2.98
C VAL A 71 -2.12 11.14 -2.32
N GLU A 72 -3.19 10.94 -1.57
CA GLU A 72 -3.49 9.69 -0.88
C GLU A 72 -3.86 8.60 -1.88
N TYR A 73 -4.68 8.94 -2.88
CA TYR A 73 -4.97 8.06 -4.01
C TYR A 73 -3.68 7.62 -4.73
N LYS A 74 -2.76 8.54 -5.00
CA LYS A 74 -1.45 8.22 -5.58
C LYS A 74 -0.60 7.35 -4.64
N SER A 75 -0.69 7.54 -3.33
CA SER A 75 -0.01 6.71 -2.33
C SER A 75 -0.54 5.27 -2.36
N LEU A 76 -1.87 5.14 -2.33
CA LEU A 76 -2.57 3.87 -2.38
C LEU A 76 -2.25 3.08 -3.66
N ARG A 77 -2.26 3.74 -4.82
CA ARG A 77 -1.88 3.09 -6.09
C ARG A 77 -0.46 2.53 -6.07
N ARG A 78 0.48 3.22 -5.39
CA ARG A 78 1.87 2.75 -5.27
C ARG A 78 1.95 1.53 -4.37
N VAL A 79 1.32 1.55 -3.19
CA VAL A 79 1.38 0.39 -2.28
C VAL A 79 0.71 -0.83 -2.90
N VAL A 80 -0.39 -0.65 -3.63
CA VAL A 80 -1.06 -1.74 -4.35
C VAL A 80 -0.13 -2.37 -5.41
N ALA A 81 0.63 -1.56 -6.16
CA ALA A 81 1.58 -2.09 -7.14
C ALA A 81 2.72 -2.90 -6.47
N GLU A 82 3.21 -2.44 -5.33
CA GLU A 82 4.24 -3.13 -4.55
C GLU A 82 3.69 -4.44 -3.94
N LEU A 83 2.43 -4.44 -3.47
CA LEU A 83 1.74 -5.64 -3.00
C LEU A 83 1.49 -6.66 -4.11
N SER A 84 1.13 -6.22 -5.32
CA SER A 84 1.02 -7.11 -6.49
C SER A 84 2.33 -7.81 -6.78
N TRP A 85 3.45 -7.08 -6.69
CA TRP A 85 4.78 -7.64 -6.89
C TRP A 85 5.16 -8.61 -5.77
N LEU A 86 4.95 -8.22 -4.50
CA LEU A 86 5.22 -9.07 -3.33
C LEU A 86 4.39 -10.36 -3.34
N SER A 87 3.10 -10.29 -3.64
CA SER A 87 2.23 -11.46 -3.71
C SER A 87 2.70 -12.46 -4.76
N ARG A 88 3.11 -11.97 -5.95
CA ARG A 88 3.70 -12.82 -7.00
C ARG A 88 5.02 -13.43 -6.57
N LEU A 89 5.87 -12.67 -5.87
CA LEU A 89 7.14 -13.17 -5.35
C LEU A 89 6.92 -14.27 -4.31
N LEU A 90 6.01 -14.06 -3.35
CA LEU A 90 5.67 -15.07 -2.33
C LEU A 90 5.11 -16.35 -2.97
N HIS A 91 4.25 -16.21 -3.98
CA HIS A 91 3.74 -17.34 -4.73
C HIS A 91 4.86 -18.13 -5.43
N GLN A 92 5.84 -17.46 -6.03
CA GLN A 92 7.01 -18.13 -6.62
C GLN A 92 7.87 -18.85 -5.57
N LEU A 93 7.88 -18.35 -4.34
CA LEU A 93 8.55 -18.99 -3.19
C LEU A 93 7.69 -20.06 -2.52
N THR A 94 6.56 -20.46 -3.11
CA THR A 94 5.61 -21.45 -2.57
C THR A 94 4.95 -21.05 -1.23
N ILE A 95 4.96 -19.76 -0.90
CA ILE A 95 4.31 -19.21 0.28
C ILE A 95 2.91 -18.73 -0.11
N THR A 96 1.88 -19.30 0.50
CA THR A 96 0.50 -18.85 0.32
C THR A 96 0.23 -17.64 1.21
N SER A 97 0.11 -16.45 0.61
CA SER A 97 -0.39 -15.27 1.32
C SER A 97 -1.91 -15.33 1.45
N SER A 98 -2.45 -14.99 2.62
CA SER A 98 -3.89 -14.81 2.79
C SER A 98 -4.41 -13.68 1.90
N MET A 99 -5.51 -13.95 1.23
CA MET A 99 -6.21 -12.99 0.36
C MET A 99 -7.63 -12.82 0.90
N PRO A 100 -8.15 -11.60 0.99
CA PRO A 100 -7.54 -10.33 0.54
C PRO A 100 -6.41 -9.79 1.41
N ILE A 101 -5.58 -8.91 0.82
CA ILE A 101 -4.58 -8.14 1.56
C ILE A 101 -5.22 -6.84 2.08
N PRO A 102 -5.35 -6.65 3.40
CA PRO A 102 -5.81 -5.38 3.97
C PRO A 102 -4.78 -4.26 3.76
N VAL A 103 -5.25 -3.14 3.22
CA VAL A 103 -4.50 -1.90 3.10
C VAL A 103 -5.26 -0.79 3.82
N LYS A 104 -4.58 -0.08 4.71
CA LYS A 104 -5.17 1.00 5.49
C LYS A 104 -4.70 2.35 4.96
N CYS A 105 -5.67 3.23 4.73
CA CYS A 105 -5.50 4.63 4.35
C CYS A 105 -6.47 5.44 5.21
N ASP A 106 -6.09 6.62 5.67
CA ASP A 106 -6.91 7.47 6.52
C ASP A 106 -7.87 8.38 5.73
N ASN A 107 -7.65 8.55 4.42
CA ASN A 107 -8.42 9.45 3.59
C ASN A 107 -9.61 8.77 2.89
N LEU A 108 -10.80 9.00 3.44
CA LEU A 108 -12.06 8.47 2.92
C LEU A 108 -12.33 8.87 1.45
N ALA A 109 -11.99 10.10 1.05
CA ALA A 109 -12.22 10.56 -0.33
C ALA A 109 -11.36 9.79 -1.35
N ALA A 110 -10.12 9.47 -0.97
CA ALA A 110 -9.24 8.63 -1.78
C ALA A 110 -9.78 7.20 -1.89
N ILE A 111 -10.24 6.64 -0.76
CA ILE A 111 -10.85 5.31 -0.71
C ILE A 111 -12.09 5.21 -1.59
N LEU A 112 -13.01 6.18 -1.48
CA LEU A 112 -14.24 6.22 -2.27
C LEU A 112 -13.95 6.37 -3.76
N SER A 113 -12.96 7.18 -4.12
CA SER A 113 -12.53 7.35 -5.51
C SER A 113 -12.07 6.02 -6.12
N VAL A 114 -11.37 5.20 -5.34
CA VAL A 114 -10.91 3.88 -5.80
C VAL A 114 -12.08 2.93 -5.93
N LYS A 115 -12.96 2.89 -4.92
CA LYS A 115 -14.18 2.08 -4.96
C LYS A 115 -14.99 2.36 -6.23
N HIS A 116 -15.24 3.64 -6.50
CA HIS A 116 -15.98 4.07 -7.68
C HIS A 116 -15.28 3.68 -8.99
N TRP A 117 -13.96 3.84 -9.06
CA TRP A 117 -13.17 3.43 -10.22
C TRP A 117 -13.29 1.93 -10.51
N CYS A 118 -13.29 1.09 -9.47
CA CYS A 118 -13.38 -0.36 -9.63
C CYS A 118 -14.77 -0.81 -10.06
N MET A 119 -15.82 -0.19 -9.52
CA MET A 119 -17.20 -0.43 -9.94
C MET A 119 -17.43 -0.07 -11.41
N THR A 120 -16.77 0.97 -11.90
CA THR A 120 -16.92 1.44 -13.29
C THR A 120 -16.00 0.74 -14.29
N ASN A 121 -14.99 -0.03 -13.83
CA ASN A 121 -14.01 -0.69 -14.68
C ASN A 121 -13.78 -2.18 -14.33
N PRO A 122 -14.83 -3.02 -14.25
CA PRO A 122 -14.74 -4.38 -13.71
C PRO A 122 -13.80 -5.32 -14.48
N SER A 123 -13.63 -5.11 -15.80
CA SER A 123 -12.77 -5.93 -16.67
C SER A 123 -11.29 -5.54 -16.66
N ARG A 124 -10.94 -4.36 -16.11
CA ARG A 124 -9.54 -3.90 -15.96
C ARG A 124 -8.97 -4.15 -14.56
N SER A 125 -9.84 -4.51 -13.63
CA SER A 125 -9.49 -4.89 -12.27
C SER A 125 -9.15 -6.37 -12.20
N SER A 126 -7.87 -6.72 -12.42
CA SER A 126 -7.29 -7.89 -11.74
C SER A 126 -7.22 -7.70 -10.22
N LEU A 127 -7.66 -6.53 -9.74
CA LEU A 127 -7.73 -6.10 -8.36
C LEU A 127 -9.20 -5.89 -7.98
N ILE A 128 -9.83 -6.83 -7.28
CA ILE A 128 -11.14 -6.59 -6.65
C ILE A 128 -10.87 -5.83 -5.36
N PHE A 129 -11.71 -4.87 -4.99
CA PHE A 129 -11.55 -4.11 -3.76
C PHE A 129 -12.83 -4.16 -2.96
N LYS A 130 -12.75 -4.66 -1.72
CA LYS A 130 -13.88 -4.66 -0.78
C LYS A 130 -13.60 -3.63 0.30
N LEU A 131 -14.64 -2.90 0.66
CA LEU A 131 -14.61 -2.02 1.81
C LEU A 131 -15.36 -2.72 2.93
N ASP A 132 -14.65 -2.98 4.02
CA ASP A 132 -15.24 -3.46 5.24
C ASP A 132 -14.78 -2.60 6.40
N HIS A 133 -15.73 -1.99 7.13
CA HIS A 133 -15.47 -1.17 8.32
C HIS A 133 -14.33 -0.12 8.22
N GLY A 134 -14.17 0.54 7.06
CA GLY A 134 -13.13 1.58 6.86
C GLY A 134 -11.74 1.04 6.50
N VAL A 135 -11.60 -0.28 6.34
CA VAL A 135 -10.39 -0.93 5.81
C VAL A 135 -10.59 -1.23 4.32
N PHE A 136 -9.58 -0.90 3.53
CA PHE A 136 -9.57 -1.13 2.09
C PHE A 136 -8.86 -2.46 1.81
N GLU A 137 -9.61 -3.46 1.34
CA GLU A 137 -9.06 -4.79 1.06
C GLU A 137 -8.75 -4.94 -0.42
N VAL A 138 -7.54 -5.43 -0.73
CA VAL A 138 -7.07 -5.66 -2.09
C VAL A 138 -7.13 -7.16 -2.39
N TYR A 139 -7.84 -7.52 -3.44
CA TYR A 139 -7.97 -8.90 -3.90
C TYR A 139 -7.33 -9.02 -5.27
N PHE A 140 -6.36 -9.91 -5.45
CA PHE A 140 -5.92 -10.29 -6.79
C PHE A 140 -6.90 -11.33 -7.33
N SER A 141 -7.54 -11.04 -8.45
CA SER A 141 -8.25 -12.05 -9.24
C SER A 141 -7.23 -13.14 -9.58
N LYS A 142 -7.60 -14.41 -9.39
CA LYS A 142 -6.80 -15.55 -9.87
C LYS A 142 -6.57 -15.34 -11.35
N GLY A 143 -5.38 -14.89 -11.73
CA GLY A 143 -4.93 -15.02 -13.11
C GLY A 143 -5.00 -16.50 -13.44
N GLU A 144 -5.65 -16.84 -14.55
CA GLU A 144 -5.69 -18.20 -15.08
C GLU A 144 -4.26 -18.76 -15.08
N SER A 145 -4.00 -19.65 -14.12
CA SER A 145 -2.92 -20.63 -14.22
C SER A 145 -3.35 -21.67 -15.26
N SER A 146 -3.36 -21.23 -16.53
CA SER A 146 -3.34 -22.10 -17.69
C SER A 146 -1.88 -22.46 -17.93
N LEU A 147 -1.57 -23.72 -17.60
CA LEU A 147 -0.31 -24.39 -17.88
C LEU A 147 0.04 -24.25 -19.37
N ARG A 148 1.25 -23.77 -19.64
CA ARG A 148 2.06 -24.21 -20.78
C ARG A 148 3.45 -24.54 -20.27
#